data_AF-A0A819L5R4-F1
#
_entry.id   AF-A0A819L5R4-F1
#
_cell.length_a   1.000
_cell.length_b   1.000
_cell.length_c   1.000
_cell.angle_alpha   90.00
_cell.angle_beta   90.00
_cell.angle_gamma   90.00
#
_symmetry.space_group_name_H-M   'P 1'
#
loop_
_entity.id
_entity.type
_entity.pdbx_description
1 polymer ?
#
loop_
_entity_poly.entity_id
_entity_poly.type
_entity_poly.pdbx_seq_one_letter_code
_entity_poly.pdbx_strand_id
1 'polypeptide(L)'
;MSFTAPSNEQIAEALGDLSKLPNTMKMAVTNGIEDSFEPVPQPNGGDWLAQHNEKGQTMESFRKMSSKAIPHGTHKTIYIQPVGSFDHPRAAPLDVIVEFAKIFFSGCVVELLPTVDFTK
;
A
#
# COMPACT_ATOMS: atom_id res chain seq x y z
N MET A 1 9.82 12.61 20.56
CA MET A 1 10.87 12.85 19.55
C MET A 1 10.17 13.41 18.33
N SER A 2 10.73 14.39 17.63
CA SER A 2 10.13 14.96 16.42
C SER A 2 10.48 14.10 15.21
N PHE A 3 9.48 13.76 14.39
CA PHE A 3 9.71 13.19 13.06
C PHE A 3 10.66 14.09 12.26
N THR A 4 11.54 13.48 11.46
CA THR A 4 12.42 14.20 10.53
C THR A 4 12.26 13.54 9.17
N ALA A 5 11.89 14.33 8.16
CA ALA A 5 11.77 13.84 6.81
C ALA A 5 13.14 13.39 6.27
N PRO A 6 13.21 12.30 5.48
CA PRO A 6 14.47 11.84 4.91
C PRO A 6 15.02 12.86 3.90
N SER A 7 16.35 13.00 3.83
CA SER A 7 17.01 13.81 2.80
C SER A 7 17.00 13.13 1.43
N ASN A 8 17.30 13.89 0.38
CA ASN A 8 17.41 13.35 -0.97
C ASN A 8 18.49 12.27 -1.08
N GLU A 9 19.61 12.39 -0.34
CA GLU A 9 20.62 11.32 -0.28
C GLU A 9 20.09 10.05 0.38
N GLN A 10 19.33 10.20 1.48
CA GLN A 10 18.73 9.05 2.18
C GLN A 10 17.66 8.36 1.32
N ILE A 11 16.90 9.13 0.55
CA ILE A 11 15.92 8.59 -0.42
C ILE A 11 16.66 7.82 -1.53
N ALA A 12 17.71 8.40 -2.11
CA ALA A 12 18.50 7.75 -3.15
C ALA A 12 19.15 6.45 -2.65
N GLU A 13 19.72 6.46 -1.44
CA GLU A 13 20.26 5.28 -0.79
C GLU A 13 19.18 4.21 -0.55
N ALA A 14 18.00 4.62 -0.09
CA ALA A 14 16.89 3.70 0.16
C ALA A 14 16.35 3.02 -1.10
N LEU A 15 16.37 3.71 -2.25
CA LEU A 15 16.00 3.14 -3.56
C LEU A 15 16.98 2.06 -4.03
N GLY A 16 18.27 2.22 -3.71
CA GLY A 16 19.34 1.27 -4.03
C GLY A 16 19.71 1.26 -5.53
N ASP A 17 20.18 0.11 -6.02
CA ASP A 17 20.62 -0.03 -7.42
C ASP A 17 19.45 -0.09 -8.42
N LEU A 18 19.32 0.98 -9.21
CA LEU A 18 18.31 1.14 -10.27
C LEU A 18 18.83 0.74 -11.67
N SER A 19 20.06 0.26 -11.81
CA SER A 19 20.68 -0.07 -13.10
C SER A 19 19.90 -1.14 -13.89
N LYS A 20 19.18 -2.00 -13.18
CA LYS A 20 18.39 -3.11 -13.74
C LYS A 20 16.96 -2.74 -14.11
N LEU A 21 16.52 -1.52 -13.81
CA LEU A 21 15.17 -1.09 -14.16
C LEU A 21 15.07 -0.75 -15.66
N PRO A 22 13.95 -1.11 -16.32
CA PRO A 22 13.64 -0.56 -17.64
C PRO A 22 13.65 0.97 -17.61
N ASN A 23 14.08 1.60 -18.69
CA ASN A 23 14.23 3.07 -18.76
C ASN A 23 12.96 3.83 -18.33
N THR A 24 11.78 3.35 -18.71
CA THR A 24 10.49 3.96 -18.31
C THR A 24 10.29 3.95 -16.80
N MET A 25 10.60 2.83 -16.13
CA MET A 25 10.49 2.73 -14.66
C MET A 25 11.56 3.56 -13.97
N LYS A 26 12.79 3.56 -14.52
CA LYS A 26 13.88 4.40 -14.00
C LYS A 26 13.48 5.88 -14.03
N MET A 27 12.92 6.35 -15.14
CA MET A 27 12.40 7.72 -15.25
C MET A 27 11.30 8.00 -14.22
N ALA A 28 10.34 7.08 -14.05
CA ALA A 28 9.24 7.26 -13.10
C ALA A 28 9.71 7.38 -11.65
N VAL A 29 10.88 6.82 -11.29
CA VAL A 29 11.42 6.85 -9.92
C VAL A 29 12.56 7.86 -9.70
N THR A 30 13.13 8.45 -10.76
CA THR A 30 14.24 9.42 -10.62
C THR A 30 13.90 10.81 -11.14
N ASN A 31 12.93 10.95 -12.05
CA ASN A 31 12.66 12.22 -12.73
C ASN A 31 11.24 12.69 -12.42
N GLY A 32 11.12 13.89 -11.85
CA GLY A 32 9.86 14.60 -11.73
C GLY A 32 8.92 14.11 -10.64
N ILE A 33 9.31 13.18 -9.75
CA ILE A 33 8.48 12.82 -8.58
C ILE A 33 8.21 14.06 -7.72
N GLU A 34 9.22 14.89 -7.50
CA GLU A 34 9.13 16.09 -6.65
C GLU A 34 8.09 17.09 -7.19
N ASP A 35 7.90 17.14 -8.52
CA ASP A 35 6.90 17.99 -9.18
C ASP A 35 5.58 17.25 -9.48
N SER A 36 5.56 15.91 -9.33
CA SER A 36 4.38 15.09 -9.63
C SER A 36 3.38 15.05 -8.49
N PHE A 37 3.83 15.28 -7.25
CA PHE A 37 3.01 15.19 -6.06
C PHE A 37 3.41 16.25 -5.03
N GLU A 38 2.42 16.78 -4.31
CA GLU A 38 2.68 17.63 -3.16
C GLU A 38 3.47 16.85 -2.08
N PRO A 39 4.50 17.46 -1.47
CA PRO A 39 5.24 16.83 -0.39
C PRO A 39 4.33 16.42 0.77
N VAL A 40 4.59 15.24 1.35
CA VAL A 40 3.89 14.81 2.57
C VAL A 40 4.20 15.81 3.69
N PRO A 41 3.18 16.41 4.34
CA PRO A 41 3.41 17.40 5.38
C PRO A 41 4.06 16.78 6.61
N GLN A 42 4.67 17.63 7.44
CA GLN A 42 5.16 17.21 8.75
C GLN A 42 4.00 16.65 9.61
N PRO A 43 4.19 15.51 10.29
CA PRO A 43 3.19 14.96 11.19
C PRO A 43 2.79 15.95 12.28
N ASN A 44 1.47 16.07 12.50
CA ASN A 44 0.87 16.93 13.52
C ASN A 44 0.62 16.17 14.83
N GLY A 45 0.29 16.92 15.89
CA GLY A 45 -0.11 16.32 17.17
C GLY A 45 -1.33 15.40 17.00
N GLY A 46 -1.15 14.11 17.25
CA GLY A 46 -2.19 13.09 17.03
C GLY A 46 -1.82 12.09 15.93
N ASP A 47 -0.95 12.50 15.00
CA ASP A 47 -0.46 11.61 13.95
C ASP A 47 0.49 10.57 14.53
N TRP A 48 0.43 9.36 13.97
CA TRP A 48 1.24 8.24 14.43
C TRP A 48 2.74 8.57 14.44
N LEU A 49 3.26 9.13 13.34
CA LEU A 49 4.67 9.49 13.21
C LEU A 49 5.09 10.69 14.09
N ALA A 50 4.14 11.48 14.61
CA ALA A 50 4.45 12.52 15.59
C ALA A 50 4.70 11.94 16.99
N GLN A 51 4.10 10.78 17.29
CA GLN A 51 4.14 10.14 18.60
C GLN A 51 5.09 8.94 18.65
N HIS A 52 5.30 8.28 17.52
CA HIS A 52 6.06 7.05 17.41
C HIS A 52 7.29 7.23 16.52
N ASN A 53 8.45 6.78 17.03
CA ASN A 53 9.67 6.74 16.24
C ASN A 53 9.74 5.43 15.46
N GLU A 54 9.56 5.52 14.14
CA GLU A 54 9.67 4.39 13.23
C GLU A 54 11.00 4.40 12.48
N LYS A 55 11.56 3.21 12.24
CA LYS A 55 12.70 3.07 11.35
C LYS A 55 12.21 3.03 9.91
N GLY A 56 12.84 3.82 9.04
CA GLY A 56 12.60 3.70 7.60
C GLY A 56 12.97 2.31 7.06
N GLN A 57 12.49 2.00 5.87
CA GLN A 57 12.75 0.73 5.18
C GLN A 57 13.36 1.02 3.80
N THR A 58 14.55 0.46 3.54
CA THR A 58 15.17 0.49 2.22
C THR A 58 14.62 -0.62 1.32
N MET A 59 14.74 -0.47 0.00
CA MET A 59 14.34 -1.49 -0.98
C MET A 59 15.07 -2.80 -0.77
N GLU A 60 16.36 -2.75 -0.40
CA GLU A 60 17.13 -3.96 -0.09
C GLU A 60 16.60 -4.65 1.18
N SER A 61 16.30 -3.87 2.23
CA SER A 61 15.69 -4.39 3.46
C SER A 61 14.34 -5.06 3.17
N PHE A 62 13.49 -4.41 2.39
CA PHE A 62 12.21 -4.96 1.93
C PHE A 62 12.40 -6.30 1.20
N ARG A 63 13.36 -6.39 0.27
CA ARG A 63 13.64 -7.63 -0.48
C ARG A 63 14.11 -8.79 0.40
N LYS A 64 14.84 -8.47 1.48
CA LYS A 64 15.38 -9.45 2.45
C LYS A 64 14.38 -9.89 3.50
N MET A 65 13.18 -9.30 3.56
CA MET A 65 12.16 -9.72 4.52
C MET A 65 11.87 -11.22 4.38
N SER A 66 11.98 -11.94 5.50
CA SER A 66 11.71 -13.39 5.58
C SER A 66 10.23 -13.70 5.38
N SER A 67 9.34 -12.80 5.80
CA SER A 67 7.91 -12.84 5.53
C SER A 67 7.54 -11.75 4.52
N LYS A 68 7.21 -12.15 3.30
CA LYS A 68 6.62 -11.25 2.31
C LYS A 68 5.11 -11.24 2.52
N ALA A 69 4.49 -10.06 2.47
CA ALA A 69 3.03 -9.91 2.42
C ALA A 69 2.50 -10.27 1.02
N ILE A 70 2.94 -11.43 0.51
CA ILE A 70 2.41 -12.03 -0.70
C ILE A 70 1.56 -13.22 -0.29
N PRO A 71 0.53 -13.56 -1.09
CA PRO A 71 -0.25 -14.78 -0.87
C PRO A 71 0.71 -15.98 -0.87
N HIS A 72 0.83 -16.67 0.26
CA HIS A 72 1.76 -17.78 0.43
C HIS A 72 1.05 -19.03 0.93
N GLY A 73 1.51 -20.20 0.44
CA GLY A 73 1.01 -21.50 0.86
C GLY A 73 -0.48 -21.68 0.56
N THR A 74 -1.27 -21.87 1.61
CA THR A 74 -2.72 -22.12 1.57
C THR A 74 -3.58 -20.85 1.53
N HIS A 75 -2.99 -19.68 1.77
CA HIS A 75 -3.73 -18.40 1.84
C HIS A 75 -3.64 -17.66 0.50
N LYS A 76 -4.43 -18.13 -0.47
CA LYS A 76 -4.49 -17.57 -1.83
C LYS A 76 -5.80 -16.85 -2.14
N THR A 77 -6.80 -17.00 -1.27
CA THR A 77 -8.15 -16.45 -1.50
C THR A 77 -8.43 -15.33 -0.51
N ILE A 78 -8.84 -14.18 -1.04
CA ILE A 78 -9.43 -13.09 -0.28
C ILE A 78 -10.94 -13.25 -0.39
N TYR A 79 -11.60 -13.47 0.74
CA TYR A 79 -13.05 -13.44 0.83
C TYR A 79 -13.51 -12.04 1.26
N ILE A 80 -14.36 -11.42 0.44
CA ILE A 80 -15.02 -10.17 0.78
C ILE A 80 -16.40 -10.53 1.33
N GLN A 81 -16.61 -10.25 2.61
CA GLN A 81 -17.89 -10.44 3.30
C GLN A 81 -18.58 -9.08 3.47
N PRO A 82 -19.58 -8.73 2.66
CA PRO A 82 -20.37 -7.52 2.88
C PRO A 82 -21.20 -7.69 4.16
N VAL A 83 -21.19 -6.68 5.03
CA VAL A 83 -21.96 -6.66 6.28
C VAL A 83 -22.87 -5.43 6.30
N GLY A 84 -24.19 -5.62 6.44
CA GLY A 84 -25.21 -4.58 6.36
C GLY A 84 -25.85 -4.44 4.99
N SER A 85 -26.54 -3.31 4.73
CA SER A 85 -27.28 -3.11 3.48
C SER A 85 -26.46 -2.42 2.39
N PHE A 86 -26.55 -2.93 1.16
CA PHE A 86 -25.87 -2.41 -0.03
C PHE A 86 -26.83 -2.05 -1.17
N ASP A 87 -28.12 -1.88 -0.86
CA ASP A 87 -29.21 -1.58 -1.80
C ASP A 87 -29.47 -0.08 -2.02
N HIS A 88 -28.66 0.81 -1.44
CA HIS A 88 -28.81 2.27 -1.57
C HIS A 88 -27.85 2.83 -2.65
N PRO A 89 -28.22 3.90 -3.39
CA PRO A 89 -27.36 4.58 -4.39
C PRO A 89 -25.98 5.10 -3.92
N ARG A 90 -25.68 5.03 -2.62
CA ARG A 90 -24.40 5.43 -2.01
C ARG A 90 -23.63 4.24 -1.44
N ALA A 91 -24.17 3.04 -1.55
CA ALA A 91 -23.48 1.83 -1.18
C ALA A 91 -22.26 1.67 -2.09
N ALA A 92 -21.18 1.13 -1.53
CA ALA A 92 -19.99 0.88 -2.32
C ALA A 92 -20.28 -0.22 -3.38
N PRO A 93 -19.92 -0.02 -4.64
CA PRO A 93 -20.10 -1.02 -5.69
C PRO A 93 -19.19 -2.23 -5.42
N LEU A 94 -19.79 -3.34 -4.96
CA LEU A 94 -19.06 -4.53 -4.50
C LEU A 94 -18.24 -5.18 -5.62
N ASP A 95 -18.73 -5.12 -6.86
CA ASP A 95 -18.04 -5.58 -8.06
C ASP A 95 -16.75 -4.79 -8.31
N VAL A 96 -16.78 -3.47 -8.17
CA VAL A 96 -15.61 -2.60 -8.30
C VAL A 96 -14.60 -2.88 -7.18
N ILE A 97 -15.06 -3.09 -5.94
CA ILE A 97 -14.17 -3.46 -4.83
C ILE A 97 -13.47 -4.79 -5.13
N VAL A 98 -14.21 -5.79 -5.63
CA VAL A 98 -13.66 -7.10 -6.02
C VAL A 98 -12.63 -6.93 -7.13
N GLU A 99 -12.93 -6.14 -8.17
CA GLU A 99 -12.01 -5.90 -9.28
C GLU A 99 -10.74 -5.20 -8.81
N PHE A 100 -10.88 -4.14 -8.03
CA PHE A 100 -9.75 -3.42 -7.46
C PHE A 100 -8.86 -4.33 -6.60
N ALA A 101 -9.47 -5.17 -5.76
CA ALA A 101 -8.74 -6.13 -4.94
C ALA A 101 -7.97 -7.15 -5.78
N LYS A 102 -8.52 -7.64 -6.90
CA LYS A 102 -7.81 -8.56 -7.81
C LYS A 102 -6.58 -7.92 -8.44
N ILE A 103 -6.69 -6.66 -8.83
CA ILE A 103 -5.59 -5.90 -9.44
C ILE A 103 -4.50 -5.63 -8.39
N PHE A 104 -4.90 -5.07 -7.25
CA PHE A 104 -3.97 -4.66 -6.20
C PHE A 104 -3.27 -5.86 -5.55
N PHE A 105 -4.02 -6.91 -5.21
CA PHE A 105 -3.50 -8.16 -4.66
C PHE A 105 -3.25 -9.18 -5.77
N SER A 106 -2.50 -8.77 -6.79
CA SER A 106 -2.11 -9.61 -7.92
C SER A 106 -1.59 -10.97 -7.45
N GLY A 107 -2.21 -12.06 -7.92
CA GLY A 107 -1.90 -13.44 -7.52
C GLY A 107 -2.83 -14.04 -6.47
N CYS A 108 -3.75 -13.25 -5.90
CA CYS A 108 -4.89 -13.77 -5.13
C CYS A 108 -6.07 -14.14 -6.03
N VAL A 109 -6.82 -15.15 -5.60
CA VAL A 109 -8.24 -15.28 -5.94
C VAL A 109 -9.03 -14.34 -5.03
N VAL A 110 -10.01 -13.61 -5.57
CA VAL A 110 -10.89 -12.76 -4.76
C VAL A 110 -12.33 -13.21 -4.99
N GLU A 111 -13.01 -13.56 -3.91
CA GLU A 111 -14.37 -14.08 -3.92
C GLU A 111 -15.29 -13.19 -3.07
N LEU A 112 -16.44 -12.82 -3.65
CA LEU A 112 -17.49 -12.09 -2.95
C LEU A 112 -18.43 -13.10 -2.29
N LEU A 113 -18.57 -13.01 -0.98
CA LEU A 113 -19.51 -13.80 -0.22
C LEU A 113 -20.90 -13.14 -0.19
N PRO A 114 -21.97 -13.90 0.11
CA PRO A 114 -23.30 -13.34 0.30
C PRO A 114 -23.30 -12.28 1.40
N THR A 115 -24.00 -11.16 1.19
CA THR A 115 -24.19 -10.14 2.22
C THR A 115 -24.81 -10.73 3.49
N VAL A 116 -24.29 -10.35 4.65
CA VAL A 116 -24.85 -10.70 5.95
C VAL A 116 -25.35 -9.46 6.69
N ASP A 117 -26.38 -9.61 7.49
CA ASP A 117 -26.85 -8.53 8.37
C ASP A 117 -25.97 -8.41 9.62
N PHE A 118 -26.00 -7.23 10.25
CA PHE A 118 -25.48 -7.07 11.60
C PHE A 118 -26.33 -7.89 12.57
N THR A 119 -25.86 -9.09 12.92
CA THR A 119 -26.41 -9.80 14.07
C THR A 119 -25.81 -9.16 15.33
N LYS A 120 -26.66 -8.55 16.15
CA LYS A 120 -26.28 -8.17 17.52
C LYS A 120 -26.14 -9.41 18.39
#